data_AF-A0A9D4PP84-F1
#
_entry.id   AF-A0A9D4PP84-F1
#
_cell.length_a   1.000
_cell.length_b   1.000
_cell.length_c   1.000
_cell.angle_alpha   90.00
_cell.angle_beta   90.00
_cell.angle_gamma   90.00
#
_symmetry.space_group_name_H-M   'P 1'
#
loop_
_entity.id
_entity.type
_entity.pdbx_description
1 polymer ?
#
loop_
_entity_poly.entity_id
_entity_poly.type
_entity_poly.pdbx_seq_one_letter_code
_entity_poly.pdbx_strand_id
1 'polypeptide(L)'
;MEHTKNKRASRRSQSTRIVNEVNRRIQSEHRLRAVKTQLAALNAELETLMTDEQWQKTTISSWNMMTNTLAMLKHHIDMLKASPPTLTAHLRATTDGHRPATSEREPSLNFCAWTAA
;
A
#
# COMPACT_ATOMS: atom_id res chain seq x y z
N MET A 1 74.18 25.66 -2.02
CA MET A 1 73.61 24.47 -1.34
C MET A 1 72.27 24.72 -0.64
N GLU A 2 71.94 25.95 -0.22
CA GLU A 2 70.69 26.23 0.52
C GLU A 2 69.42 26.23 -0.34
N HIS A 3 69.50 26.74 -1.58
CA HIS A 3 68.36 26.79 -2.50
C HIS A 3 67.70 25.43 -2.75
N THR A 4 68.49 24.34 -2.76
CA THR A 4 67.98 22.98 -2.99
C THR A 4 67.29 22.40 -1.75
N LYS A 5 67.73 22.77 -0.54
CA LYS A 5 67.07 22.38 0.72
C LYS A 5 65.70 23.05 0.85
N ASN A 6 65.61 24.34 0.54
CA ASN A 6 64.35 25.10 0.62
C ASN A 6 63.30 24.56 -0.36
N LYS A 7 63.72 24.21 -1.59
CA LYS A 7 62.83 23.58 -2.60
C LYS A 7 62.30 22.22 -2.15
N ARG A 8 63.11 21.39 -1.47
CA ARG A 8 62.67 20.10 -0.91
C ARG A 8 61.69 20.27 0.25
N ALA A 9 61.92 21.24 1.13
CA ALA A 9 61.01 21.56 2.23
C ALA A 9 59.65 22.07 1.73
N SER A 10 59.65 22.97 0.76
CA SER A 10 58.44 23.49 0.09
C SER A 10 57.63 22.36 -0.56
N ARG A 11 58.29 21.45 -1.30
CA ARG A 11 57.64 20.27 -1.89
C ARG A 11 57.02 19.35 -0.85
N ARG A 12 57.70 19.08 0.27
CA ARG A 12 57.16 18.26 1.37
C ARG A 12 55.94 18.92 2.03
N SER A 13 55.97 20.24 2.23
CA SER A 13 54.82 20.99 2.75
C SER A 13 53.63 20.96 1.76
N GLN A 14 53.90 21.06 0.47
CA GLN A 14 52.86 20.93 -0.56
C GLN A 14 52.26 19.52 -0.59
N SER A 15 53.08 18.47 -0.55
CA SER A 15 52.59 17.07 -0.53
C SER A 15 51.75 16.78 0.71
N THR A 16 52.13 17.24 1.89
CA THR A 16 51.36 17.03 3.13
C THR A 16 49.99 17.73 3.09
N ARG A 17 49.93 18.95 2.53
CA ARG A 17 48.65 19.66 2.31
C ARG A 17 47.71 18.87 1.40
N ILE A 18 48.23 18.33 0.30
CA ILE A 18 47.42 17.54 -0.65
C ILE A 18 46.88 16.28 0.01
N VAL A 19 47.72 15.53 0.72
CA VAL A 19 47.30 14.30 1.42
C VAL A 19 46.21 14.60 2.45
N ASN A 20 46.36 15.67 3.23
CA ASN A 20 45.36 16.06 4.22
C ASN A 20 44.02 16.42 3.58
N GLU A 21 44.03 17.15 2.47
CA GLU A 21 42.81 17.52 1.75
C GLU A 21 42.12 16.30 1.12
N VAL A 22 42.88 15.37 0.53
CA VAL A 22 42.34 14.12 -0.02
C VAL A 22 41.69 13.29 1.10
N ASN A 23 42.36 13.14 2.25
CA ASN A 23 41.80 12.42 3.39
C ASN A 23 40.50 13.06 3.90
N ARG A 24 40.44 14.39 3.96
CA ARG A 24 39.22 15.12 4.36
C ARG A 24 38.06 14.86 3.40
N ARG A 25 38.33 14.85 2.09
CA ARG A 25 37.33 14.54 1.06
C ARG A 25 36.83 13.10 1.16
N ILE A 26 37.75 12.14 1.28
CA ILE A 26 37.42 10.72 1.48
C ILE A 26 36.52 10.54 2.71
N GLN A 27 36.86 11.16 3.84
CA GLN A 27 36.05 11.11 5.05
C GLN A 27 34.65 11.69 4.82
N SER A 28 34.54 12.83 4.13
CA SER A 28 33.23 13.42 3.81
C SER A 28 32.39 12.53 2.89
N GLU A 29 33.01 11.87 1.91
CA GLU A 29 32.32 10.93 1.01
C GLU A 29 31.83 9.69 1.76
N HIS A 30 32.64 9.13 2.67
CA HIS A 30 32.19 8.02 3.51
C HIS A 30 30.98 8.39 4.36
N ARG A 31 30.98 9.61 4.94
CA ARG A 31 29.82 10.13 5.70
C ARG A 31 28.60 10.30 4.79
N LEU A 32 28.76 10.84 3.59
CA LEU A 32 27.67 10.97 2.62
C LEU A 32 27.08 9.63 2.20
N ARG A 33 27.92 8.60 1.99
CA ARG A 33 27.46 7.24 1.68
C ARG A 33 26.65 6.66 2.84
N ALA A 34 27.11 6.82 4.07
CA ALA A 34 26.37 6.36 5.26
C ALA A 34 24.99 7.05 5.39
N VAL A 35 24.94 8.38 5.21
CA VAL A 35 23.69 9.14 5.22
C VAL A 35 22.74 8.67 4.10
N LYS A 36 23.27 8.42 2.89
CA LYS A 36 22.47 7.91 1.77
C LYS A 36 21.86 6.53 2.08
N THR A 37 22.62 5.64 2.73
CA THR A 37 22.11 4.33 3.15
C THR A 37 21.01 4.46 4.22
N GLN A 38 21.18 5.35 5.19
CA GLN A 38 20.16 5.62 6.22
C GLN A 38 18.88 6.19 5.60
N LEU A 39 19.00 7.14 4.67
CA LEU A 39 17.84 7.71 3.97
C LEU A 39 17.08 6.64 3.16
N ALA A 40 17.80 5.72 2.51
CA ALA A 40 17.17 4.62 1.78
C ALA A 40 16.39 3.67 2.71
N ALA A 41 16.93 3.39 3.91
CA ALA A 41 16.24 2.59 4.92
C ALA A 41 14.97 3.28 5.43
N LEU A 42 15.05 4.57 5.76
CA LEU A 42 13.89 5.36 6.20
C LEU A 42 12.81 5.44 5.12
N ASN A 43 13.19 5.59 3.85
CA ASN A 43 12.21 5.56 2.76
C ASN A 43 11.53 4.18 2.65
N ALA A 44 12.27 3.09 2.81
CA ALA A 44 11.68 1.75 2.81
C ALA A 44 10.71 1.54 3.98
N GLU A 45 11.05 2.03 5.18
CA GLU A 45 10.14 2.01 6.33
C GLU A 45 8.87 2.83 6.07
N LEU A 46 8.99 4.02 5.47
CA LEU A 46 7.85 4.85 5.13
C LEU A 46 6.91 4.16 4.14
N GLU A 47 7.44 3.52 3.09
CA GLU A 47 6.63 2.75 2.13
C GLU A 47 5.85 1.63 2.83
N THR A 48 6.49 0.88 3.73
CA THR A 48 5.79 -0.18 4.49
C THR A 48 4.68 0.36 5.38
N LEU A 49 4.92 1.49 6.08
CA LEU A 49 3.91 2.12 6.92
C LEU A 49 2.72 2.65 6.10
N MET A 50 2.98 3.24 4.94
CA MET A 50 1.91 3.67 4.04
C MET A 50 1.07 2.48 3.55
N THR A 51 1.73 1.37 3.21
CA THR A 51 1.00 0.15 2.81
C THR A 51 0.15 -0.41 3.95
N ASP A 52 0.67 -0.44 5.18
CA ASP A 52 -0.07 -0.94 6.34
C ASP A 52 -1.29 -0.06 6.66
N GLU A 53 -1.14 1.26 6.60
CA GLU A 53 -2.26 2.20 6.84
C GLU A 53 -3.34 2.06 5.76
N GLN A 54 -2.93 1.89 4.50
CA GLN A 54 -3.85 1.73 3.38
C GLN A 54 -4.57 0.37 3.41
N TRP A 55 -3.88 -0.69 3.84
CA TRP A 55 -4.48 -1.99 4.14
C TRP A 55 -5.53 -1.87 5.25
N GLN A 56 -5.19 -1.25 6.37
CA GLN A 56 -6.12 -1.06 7.49
C GLN A 56 -7.39 -0.30 7.08
N LYS A 57 -7.25 0.80 6.32
CA LYS A 57 -8.40 1.58 5.81
C LYS A 57 -9.30 0.74 4.90
N THR A 58 -8.71 -0.05 4.01
CA THR A 58 -9.45 -0.92 3.10
C THR A 58 -10.20 -2.00 3.88
N THR A 59 -9.55 -2.66 4.83
CA THR A 59 -10.16 -3.69 5.68
C THR A 59 -11.32 -3.16 6.50
N ILE A 60 -11.17 -1.99 7.14
CA ILE A 60 -12.24 -1.36 7.93
C ILE A 60 -13.44 -1.01 7.02
N SER A 61 -13.17 -0.47 5.83
CA SER A 61 -14.22 -0.12 4.87
C SER A 61 -14.99 -1.36 4.40
N SER A 62 -14.29 -2.44 4.04
CA SER A 62 -14.92 -3.70 3.65
C SER A 62 -15.72 -4.34 4.78
N TRP A 63 -15.22 -4.30 6.02
CA TRP A 63 -15.94 -4.79 7.18
C TRP A 63 -17.25 -4.03 7.42
N ASN A 64 -17.22 -2.70 7.34
CA ASN A 64 -18.41 -1.87 7.47
C ASN A 64 -19.44 -2.14 6.35
N MET A 65 -18.98 -2.39 5.12
CA MET A 65 -19.88 -2.80 4.03
C MET A 65 -20.54 -4.15 4.32
N MET A 66 -19.76 -5.17 4.71
CA MET A 66 -20.28 -6.51 5.01
C MET A 66 -21.32 -6.48 6.14
N THR A 67 -21.03 -5.76 7.23
CA THR A 67 -21.93 -5.65 8.38
C THR A 67 -23.24 -4.94 8.02
N ASN A 68 -23.19 -3.87 7.22
CA ASN A 68 -24.38 -3.18 6.72
C ASN A 68 -25.22 -4.10 5.81
N THR A 69 -24.60 -4.84 4.89
CA THR A 69 -25.30 -5.81 4.04
C THR A 69 -25.98 -6.91 4.87
N LEU A 70 -25.30 -7.43 5.89
CA LEU A 70 -25.88 -8.42 6.81
C LEU A 70 -27.06 -7.86 7.60
N ALA A 71 -26.97 -6.60 8.07
CA ALA A 71 -28.07 -5.94 8.77
C ALA A 71 -29.29 -5.76 7.86
N MET A 72 -29.09 -5.37 6.61
CA MET A 72 -30.16 -5.26 5.62
C MET A 72 -30.82 -6.62 5.32
N LEU A 73 -30.01 -7.67 5.13
CA LEU A 73 -30.52 -9.03 4.88
C LEU A 73 -31.33 -9.54 6.09
N LYS A 74 -30.84 -9.31 7.31
CA LYS A 74 -31.56 -9.69 8.53
C LYS A 74 -32.91 -8.96 8.61
N HIS A 75 -32.92 -7.65 8.39
CA HIS A 75 -34.16 -6.87 8.39
C HIS A 75 -35.16 -7.39 7.34
N HIS A 76 -34.68 -7.74 6.14
CA HIS A 76 -35.53 -8.30 5.09
C HIS A 76 -36.12 -9.66 5.48
N ILE A 77 -35.31 -10.55 6.08
CA ILE A 77 -35.77 -11.83 6.61
C ILE A 77 -36.81 -11.64 7.72
N ASP A 78 -36.59 -10.67 8.62
CA ASP A 78 -37.52 -10.37 9.71
C ASP A 78 -38.86 -9.85 9.17
N MET A 79 -38.86 -9.04 8.11
CA MET A 79 -40.09 -8.63 7.41
C MET A 79 -40.81 -9.81 6.74
N LEU A 80 -40.09 -10.71 6.09
CA LEU A 80 -40.67 -11.91 5.48
C LEU A 80 -41.30 -12.85 6.52
N LYS A 81 -40.70 -12.97 7.71
CA LYS A 81 -41.22 -13.75 8.83
C LYS A 81 -42.44 -13.10 9.51
N ALA A 82 -42.53 -11.77 9.48
CA ALA A 82 -43.67 -11.03 10.04
C ALA A 82 -44.89 -11.00 9.09
N SER A 83 -44.73 -11.42 7.84
CA SER A 83 -45.82 -11.53 6.85
C SER A 83 -46.71 -12.76 7.12
N PRO A 84 -48.03 -12.71 6.87
CA PRO A 84 -48.96 -13.82 7.15
C PRO A 84 -48.57 -15.10 6.39
N PRO A 85 -48.98 -16.30 6.86
CA PRO A 85 -48.49 -17.59 6.37
C PRO A 85 -49.14 -18.01 5.04
N THR A 86 -49.04 -17.18 4.01
CA THR A 86 -49.59 -17.49 2.67
C THR A 86 -48.63 -17.24 1.51
N LEU A 87 -47.33 -17.06 1.76
CA LEU A 87 -46.33 -16.96 0.70
C LEU A 87 -45.11 -17.82 1.06
N THR A 88 -45.05 -19.00 0.46
CA THR A 88 -43.91 -19.94 0.56
C THR A 88 -42.71 -19.38 -0.20
N ALA A 89 -42.01 -18.40 0.39
CA ALA A 89 -40.80 -17.83 -0.18
C ALA A 89 -39.64 -18.84 -0.13
N HIS A 90 -39.43 -19.57 -1.22
CA HIS A 90 -38.25 -20.42 -1.42
C HIS A 90 -37.03 -19.55 -1.76
N LEU A 91 -36.26 -19.14 -0.75
CA LEU A 91 -34.94 -18.55 -0.95
C LEU A 91 -33.97 -19.68 -1.34
N ARG A 92 -33.77 -19.88 -2.65
CA ARG A 92 -32.75 -20.78 -3.17
C ARG A 92 -31.45 -19.99 -3.39
N ALA A 93 -30.39 -20.34 -2.66
CA ALA A 93 -29.07 -19.79 -2.92
C ALA A 93 -28.57 -20.28 -4.29
N THR A 94 -28.51 -19.40 -5.28
CA THR A 94 -27.84 -19.66 -6.55
C THR A 94 -26.34 -19.46 -6.34
N THR A 95 -25.62 -20.57 -6.19
CA THR A 95 -24.16 -20.59 -6.23
C THR A 95 -23.70 -20.62 -7.68
N ASP A 96 -23.88 -19.52 -8.41
CA ASP A 96 -23.31 -19.37 -9.74
C ASP A 96 -21.90 -18.80 -9.63
N GLY A 97 -20.93 -19.69 -9.44
CA GLY A 97 -19.53 -19.38 -9.67
C GLY A 97 -19.21 -19.46 -11.15
N HIS A 98 -19.19 -18.33 -11.88
CA HIS A 98 -18.60 -18.23 -13.22
C HIS A 98 -18.08 -16.81 -13.49
N ARG A 99 -16.75 -16.64 -13.60
CA ARG A 99 -15.94 -16.59 -14.84
C ARG A 99 -16.19 -15.29 -15.64
N PRO A 100 -15.16 -14.45 -15.88
CA PRO A 100 -15.36 -13.13 -16.46
C PRO A 100 -15.58 -13.28 -17.97
N ALA A 101 -16.75 -12.87 -18.44
CA ALA A 101 -17.00 -12.62 -19.85
C ALA A 101 -17.30 -11.13 -20.01
N THR A 102 -16.36 -10.46 -20.68
CA THR A 102 -16.44 -9.09 -21.13
C THR A 102 -17.59 -8.91 -22.11
N SER A 103 -18.69 -8.28 -21.70
CA SER A 103 -19.37 -7.24 -22.47
C SER A 103 -20.45 -6.57 -21.62
N GLU A 104 -20.59 -5.27 -21.83
CA GLU A 104 -21.53 -4.37 -21.17
C GLU A 104 -22.97 -4.91 -21.16
N ARG A 105 -23.53 -5.08 -19.95
CA ARG A 105 -24.96 -4.86 -19.72
C ARG A 105 -25.21 -4.65 -18.25
N GLU A 106 -25.86 -3.53 -17.92
CA GLU A 106 -26.30 -3.24 -16.56
C GLU A 106 -27.17 -4.39 -16.01
N PRO A 107 -26.97 -4.82 -14.75
CA PRO A 107 -27.80 -5.86 -14.16
C PRO A 107 -29.16 -5.25 -13.76
N SER A 108 -30.14 -5.33 -14.67
CA SER A 108 -31.55 -5.15 -14.31
C SER A 108 -32.04 -6.38 -13.54
N LEU A 109 -32.36 -6.21 -12.26
CA LEU A 109 -33.06 -7.22 -11.46
C LEU A 109 -34.48 -7.39 -11.99
N ASN A 110 -34.71 -8.38 -12.85
CA ASN A 110 -36.04 -8.73 -13.34
C ASN A 110 -36.78 -9.58 -12.29
N PHE A 111 -37.75 -8.96 -11.61
CA PHE A 111 -38.75 -9.68 -10.81
C PHE A 111 -39.91 -10.14 -11.71
N CYS A 112 -39.99 -11.44 -12.01
CA CYS A 112 -41.17 -12.03 -12.64
C CYS A 112 -42.10 -12.58 -11.55
N ALA A 113 -43.17 -11.84 -11.23
CA ALA A 113 -44.32 -12.39 -10.51
C ALA A 113 -45.29 -13.01 -11.53
N TRP A 114 -45.56 -14.31 -11.40
CA TRP A 114 -46.66 -14.96 -12.12
C TRP A 114 -47.72 -15.35 -11.11
N THR A 115 -48.94 -14.84 -11.30
CA THR A 115 -50.14 -15.30 -10.60
C THR A 115 -50.75 -16.45 -11.39
N ALA A 116 -50.81 -17.65 -10.79
CA ALA A 116 -51.64 -18.73 -11.29
C ALA A 116 -53.09 -18.43 -10.90
N ALA A 117 -53.98 -18.35 -11.90
CA ALA A 117 -55.43 -18.37 -11.74
C ALA A 117 -55.95 -19.76 -12.11
#